data_AF-A0A084Y3N7-F1
#
_entry.id   AF-A0A084Y3N7-F1
#
_cell.length_a   1.000
_cell.length_b   1.000
_cell.length_c   1.000
_cell.angle_alpha   90.00
_cell.angle_beta   90.00
_cell.angle_gamma   90.00
#
_symmetry.space_group_name_H-M   'P 1'
#
loop_
_entity.id
_entity.type
_entity.pdbx_description
1 polymer ?
#
loop_
_entity_poly.entity_id
_entity_poly.type
_entity_poly.pdbx_seq_one_letter_code
_entity_poly.pdbx_strand_id
1 'polypeptide(L)'
;MAILKEFEELVVTSRAGQATSGRLHEMREGSVRCLGPHGLHRMAYVEWGDPANPRVLICAHGLTRNGRDFDVLANALADDYRVVCPDVVGRGRSDRLFFADDYGVPVYANDMMTLIARLAVDSVHWLGSSMGGLIGMFLASLPGSPISRLVLNDVGPTIGIDALQRIGEYLGKAPDFADLAEAEAYVRVVCAPFGALTDAQWRFMTVVGTRAKPDGGFEMNYDRAIAQPYQKAFLEAKEINLWPMYDAILCPTLVLRGAQSDILLHDTAAEMTTRGPRAKLVEVPAVGHAPMFLEESQVRIVQDFLLADQG
;
A
#
# COMPACT_ATOMS: atom_id res chain seq x y z
N MET A 1 -13.59 9.91 12.47
CA MET A 1 -14.79 9.88 11.61
C MET A 1 -14.49 8.94 10.46
N ALA A 2 -15.31 7.90 10.28
CA ALA A 2 -15.10 6.92 9.21
C ALA A 2 -15.45 7.56 7.87
N ILE A 3 -14.43 7.89 7.09
CA ILE A 3 -14.55 8.56 5.79
C ILE A 3 -15.49 7.76 4.86
N LEU A 4 -15.59 6.43 4.97
CA LEU A 4 -16.53 5.63 4.18
C LEU A 4 -18.03 6.01 4.32
N LYS A 5 -18.48 6.62 5.44
CA LYS A 5 -19.88 7.09 5.54
C LYS A 5 -20.17 8.29 4.63
N GLU A 6 -19.17 9.09 4.31
CA GLU A 6 -19.30 10.24 3.40
C GLU A 6 -19.06 9.85 1.93
N PHE A 7 -18.59 8.61 1.70
CA PHE A 7 -18.25 8.04 0.40
C PHE A 7 -18.97 6.70 0.18
N GLU A 8 -20.26 6.61 0.54
CA GLU A 8 -21.07 5.39 0.35
C GLU A 8 -21.08 4.90 -1.11
N GLU A 9 -20.92 5.81 -2.07
CA GLU A 9 -20.79 5.51 -3.50
C GLU A 9 -19.52 4.73 -3.87
N LEU A 10 -18.54 4.61 -2.96
CA LEU A 10 -17.33 3.80 -3.14
C LEU A 10 -17.47 2.38 -2.59
N VAL A 11 -18.61 2.03 -1.99
CA VAL A 11 -18.84 0.68 -1.46
C VAL A 11 -19.00 -0.31 -2.61
N VAL A 12 -18.10 -1.29 -2.67
CA VAL A 12 -18.14 -2.36 -3.68
C VAL A 12 -18.49 -3.69 -3.04
N THR A 13 -19.24 -4.53 -3.76
CA THR A 13 -19.51 -5.91 -3.36
C THR A 13 -18.37 -6.82 -3.80
N SER A 14 -17.93 -7.74 -2.95
CA SER A 14 -16.81 -8.62 -3.30
C SER A 14 -17.30 -9.97 -3.86
N ARG A 15 -18.39 -10.54 -3.33
CA ARG A 15 -18.86 -11.89 -3.70
C ARG A 15 -20.06 -11.92 -4.64
N ALA A 16 -19.99 -12.72 -5.72
CA ALA A 16 -21.13 -12.99 -6.58
C ALA A 16 -22.18 -13.87 -5.86
N GLY A 17 -23.43 -13.40 -5.81
CA GLY A 17 -24.58 -14.19 -5.29
C GLY A 17 -24.86 -14.07 -3.79
N GLN A 18 -24.09 -13.26 -3.03
CA GLN A 18 -24.51 -12.86 -1.69
C GLN A 18 -25.45 -11.66 -1.75
N ALA A 19 -26.64 -11.80 -1.15
CA ALA A 19 -27.60 -10.71 -0.94
C ALA A 19 -27.18 -9.73 0.17
N THR A 20 -25.91 -9.72 0.58
CA THR A 20 -25.37 -8.68 1.45
C THR A 20 -25.02 -7.47 0.60
N SER A 21 -26.06 -6.64 0.42
CA SER A 21 -25.99 -5.20 0.19
C SER A 21 -24.73 -4.58 0.81
N GLY A 22 -24.12 -3.63 0.09
CA GLY A 22 -22.95 -2.85 0.48
C GLY A 22 -22.98 -2.37 1.93
N ARG A 23 -22.56 -3.26 2.84
CA ARG A 23 -22.53 -3.03 4.27
C ARG A 23 -21.24 -2.31 4.59
N LEU A 24 -21.36 -1.21 5.30
CA LEU A 24 -20.22 -0.54 5.90
C LEU A 24 -19.82 -1.29 7.17
N HIS A 25 -18.59 -1.78 7.18
CA HIS A 25 -17.94 -2.35 8.35
C HIS A 25 -17.33 -1.21 9.19
N GLU A 26 -17.40 -1.37 10.51
CA GLU A 26 -16.78 -0.42 11.42
C GLU A 26 -15.25 -0.48 11.27
N MET A 27 -14.67 0.66 10.93
CA MET A 27 -13.23 0.88 11.01
C MET A 27 -12.83 1.10 12.46
N ARG A 28 -11.83 0.35 12.94
CA ARG A 28 -11.18 0.60 14.23
C ARG A 28 -9.77 1.12 14.02
N GLU A 29 -9.27 1.82 15.03
CA GLU A 29 -7.96 2.44 15.00
C GLU A 29 -7.06 1.81 16.07
N GLY A 30 -5.79 1.65 15.74
CA GLY A 30 -4.79 1.13 16.66
C GLY A 30 -3.42 1.74 16.42
N SER A 31 -2.48 1.37 17.28
CA SER A 31 -1.07 1.68 17.07
C SER A 31 -0.16 0.75 17.85
N VAL A 32 1.05 0.61 17.35
CA VAL A 32 2.18 -0.03 18.02
C VAL A 32 3.29 0.98 18.27
N ARG A 33 4.07 0.75 19.32
CA ARG A 33 5.32 1.47 19.55
C ARG A 33 6.45 0.60 19.05
N CYS A 34 7.23 1.12 18.12
CA CYS A 34 8.32 0.42 17.48
C CYS A 34 9.67 1.02 17.89
N LEU A 35 10.72 0.23 17.73
CA LEU A 35 12.11 0.65 17.96
C LEU A 35 12.78 0.92 16.61
N GLY A 36 13.21 2.16 16.40
CA GLY A 36 14.07 2.56 15.30
C GLY A 36 15.53 2.73 15.72
N PRO A 37 16.43 3.07 14.77
CA PRO A 37 17.86 3.24 15.04
C PRO A 37 18.18 4.30 16.10
N HIS A 38 17.37 5.37 16.16
CA HIS A 38 17.60 6.52 17.05
C HIS A 38 16.54 6.71 18.13
N GLY A 39 15.66 5.72 18.38
CA GLY A 39 14.68 5.80 19.47
C GLY A 39 13.36 5.10 19.17
N LEU A 40 12.35 5.43 19.97
CA LEU A 40 11.01 4.88 19.83
C LEU A 40 10.13 5.81 18.99
N HIS A 41 9.27 5.22 18.17
CA HIS A 41 8.25 5.92 17.39
C HIS A 41 6.95 5.14 17.39
N ARG A 42 5.82 5.82 17.14
CA ARG A 42 4.50 5.21 17.02
C ARG A 42 4.14 4.96 15.56
N MET A 43 3.77 3.72 15.25
CA MET A 43 3.13 3.36 13.99
C MET A 43 1.63 3.14 14.21
N ALA A 44 0.80 3.93 13.55
CA ALA A 44 -0.65 3.80 13.53
C ALA A 44 -1.10 2.75 12.50
N TYR A 45 -2.28 2.18 12.73
CA TYR A 45 -2.98 1.37 11.75
C TYR A 45 -4.48 1.52 11.92
N VAL A 46 -5.22 1.22 10.86
CA VAL A 46 -6.67 1.04 10.89
C VAL A 46 -7.01 -0.40 10.54
N GLU A 47 -8.12 -0.92 11.04
CA GLU A 47 -8.54 -2.29 10.77
C GLU A 47 -10.07 -2.45 10.61
N TRP A 48 -10.45 -3.48 9.85
CA TRP A 48 -11.84 -3.90 9.59
C TRP A 48 -12.00 -5.41 9.84
N GLY A 49 -13.25 -5.86 9.85
CA GLY A 49 -13.62 -7.25 10.13
C GLY A 49 -13.64 -7.57 11.62
N ASP A 50 -13.76 -8.84 11.98
CA ASP A 50 -13.72 -9.29 13.37
C ASP A 50 -12.26 -9.31 13.89
N PRO A 51 -11.89 -8.59 14.97
CA PRO A 51 -10.56 -8.67 15.57
C PRO A 51 -10.10 -10.09 15.96
N ALA A 52 -11.04 -11.00 16.21
CA ALA A 52 -10.77 -12.40 16.53
C ALA A 52 -10.64 -13.31 15.30
N ASN A 53 -10.86 -12.79 14.08
CA ASN A 53 -10.70 -13.59 12.86
C ASN A 53 -9.22 -13.97 12.67
N PRO A 54 -8.89 -15.28 12.62
CA PRO A 54 -7.51 -15.74 12.46
C PRO A 54 -6.94 -15.48 11.06
N ARG A 55 -7.79 -15.21 10.05
CA ARG A 55 -7.36 -14.81 8.71
C ARG A 55 -7.07 -13.32 8.70
N VAL A 56 -5.80 -12.97 8.83
CA VAL A 56 -5.34 -11.57 8.82
C VAL A 56 -4.77 -11.22 7.46
N LEU A 57 -5.23 -10.10 6.90
CA LEU A 57 -4.67 -9.47 5.71
C LEU A 57 -4.02 -8.14 6.12
N ILE A 58 -2.72 -7.97 5.86
CA ILE A 58 -2.04 -6.68 6.01
C ILE A 58 -1.96 -5.99 4.65
N CYS A 59 -2.47 -4.76 4.57
CA CYS A 59 -2.43 -3.93 3.36
C CYS A 59 -1.46 -2.75 3.53
N ALA A 60 -0.28 -2.83 2.91
CA ALA A 60 0.79 -1.84 3.02
C ALA A 60 0.83 -0.90 1.80
N HIS A 61 0.81 0.40 2.05
CA HIS A 61 0.64 1.44 1.02
C HIS A 61 1.95 1.84 0.30
N GLY A 62 1.81 2.65 -0.75
CA GLY A 62 2.92 3.21 -1.53
C GLY A 62 3.67 4.37 -0.84
N LEU A 63 4.76 4.83 -1.46
CA LEU A 63 5.76 5.72 -0.84
C LEU A 63 5.21 6.98 -0.15
N THR A 64 4.28 7.68 -0.79
CA THR A 64 3.66 8.94 -0.34
C THR A 64 2.18 8.79 0.01
N ARG A 65 1.73 7.53 0.12
CA ARG A 65 0.35 7.15 0.42
C ARG A 65 0.20 6.80 1.91
N ASN A 66 -0.97 6.33 2.32
CA ASN A 66 -1.23 5.86 3.68
C ASN A 66 -2.23 4.70 3.69
N GLY A 67 -2.46 4.08 4.85
CA GLY A 67 -3.27 2.86 4.99
C GLY A 67 -4.73 3.02 4.58
N ARG A 68 -5.23 4.27 4.50
CA ARG A 68 -6.60 4.58 4.09
C ARG A 68 -6.86 4.36 2.60
N ASP A 69 -5.82 4.22 1.77
CA ASP A 69 -5.98 3.88 0.36
C ASP A 69 -6.71 2.54 0.17
N PHE A 70 -6.66 1.66 1.17
CA PHE A 70 -7.29 0.35 1.12
C PHE A 70 -8.69 0.30 1.75
N ASP A 71 -9.31 1.43 2.12
CA ASP A 71 -10.62 1.43 2.79
C ASP A 71 -11.69 0.63 2.02
N VAL A 72 -11.76 0.83 0.70
CA VAL A 72 -12.75 0.15 -0.17
C VAL A 72 -12.50 -1.35 -0.18
N LEU A 73 -11.24 -1.77 -0.40
CA LEU A 73 -10.82 -3.17 -0.39
C LEU A 73 -11.00 -3.82 0.98
N ALA A 74 -10.66 -3.11 2.05
CA ALA A 74 -10.74 -3.60 3.42
C ALA A 74 -12.19 -3.80 3.85
N ASN A 75 -13.09 -2.87 3.50
CA ASN A 75 -14.51 -3.03 3.73
C ASN A 75 -15.07 -4.24 2.98
N ALA A 76 -14.67 -4.43 1.72
CA ALA A 76 -15.15 -5.51 0.87
C ALA A 76 -14.66 -6.91 1.31
N LEU A 77 -13.54 -6.99 2.04
CA LEU A 77 -12.95 -8.22 2.56
C LEU A 77 -13.21 -8.45 4.06
N ALA A 78 -13.89 -7.52 4.74
CA ALA A 78 -14.06 -7.52 6.19
C ALA A 78 -14.88 -8.71 6.74
N ASP A 79 -15.74 -9.33 5.91
CA ASP A 79 -16.48 -10.53 6.28
C ASP A 79 -15.59 -11.79 6.27
N ASP A 80 -14.54 -11.81 5.44
CA ASP A 80 -13.65 -12.96 5.28
C ASP A 80 -12.34 -12.81 6.08
N TYR A 81 -11.89 -11.58 6.29
CA TYR A 81 -10.60 -11.23 6.89
C TYR A 81 -10.74 -10.23 8.04
N ARG A 82 -9.81 -10.31 8.99
CA ARG A 82 -9.36 -9.13 9.72
C ARG A 82 -8.37 -8.38 8.83
N VAL A 83 -8.81 -7.28 8.22
CA VAL A 83 -7.96 -6.47 7.34
C VAL A 83 -7.29 -5.36 8.15
N VAL A 84 -5.97 -5.26 8.10
CA VAL A 84 -5.16 -4.31 8.84
C VAL A 84 -4.34 -3.45 7.87
N CYS A 85 -4.57 -2.15 7.88
CA CYS A 85 -3.92 -1.20 6.98
C CYS A 85 -3.04 -0.25 7.81
N PRO A 86 -1.75 -0.54 7.98
CA PRO A 86 -0.82 0.35 8.68
C PRO A 86 -0.52 1.61 7.89
N ASP A 87 -0.32 2.70 8.61
CA ASP A 87 0.38 3.87 8.10
C ASP A 87 1.87 3.67 8.37
N VAL A 88 2.69 3.42 7.36
CA VAL A 88 4.14 3.35 7.52
C VAL A 88 4.64 4.67 8.11
N VAL A 89 5.60 4.61 9.05
CA VAL A 89 6.15 5.79 9.73
C VAL A 89 6.49 6.93 8.77
N GLY A 90 6.17 8.15 9.17
CA GLY A 90 6.22 9.35 8.32
C GLY A 90 5.02 9.54 7.40
N ARG A 91 4.01 8.68 7.42
CA ARG A 91 2.78 8.80 6.62
C ARG A 91 1.55 8.74 7.49
N GLY A 92 0.46 9.32 7.00
CA GLY A 92 -0.84 9.26 7.66
C GLY A 92 -0.77 9.72 9.12
N ARG A 93 -1.18 8.83 10.03
CA ARG A 93 -1.24 9.08 11.47
C ARG A 93 -0.07 8.48 12.25
N SER A 94 0.92 7.94 11.57
CA SER A 94 2.16 7.50 12.20
C SER A 94 3.09 8.67 12.45
N ASP A 95 3.96 8.51 13.44
CA ASP A 95 4.91 9.55 13.79
C ASP A 95 5.83 9.87 12.59
N ARG A 96 6.18 11.14 12.46
CA ARG A 96 7.30 11.56 11.62
C ARG A 96 8.59 11.27 12.37
N LEU A 97 9.59 10.68 11.70
CA LEU A 97 10.88 10.36 12.30
C LEU A 97 11.73 11.63 12.45
N PHE A 98 12.50 11.69 13.54
CA PHE A 98 13.35 12.84 13.82
C PHE A 98 14.52 12.96 12.83
N PHE A 99 15.09 11.83 12.43
CA PHE A 99 16.17 11.75 11.45
C PHE A 99 15.61 11.24 10.12
N ALA A 100 15.77 12.05 9.06
CA ALA A 100 15.29 11.69 7.73
C ALA A 100 15.93 10.40 7.21
N ASP A 101 17.20 10.14 7.56
CA ASP A 101 17.95 8.94 7.15
C ASP A 101 17.38 7.63 7.72
N ASP A 102 16.51 7.70 8.74
CA ASP A 102 15.85 6.50 9.30
C ASP A 102 14.70 6.00 8.40
N TYR A 103 14.25 6.80 7.43
CA TYR A 103 13.23 6.37 6.47
C TYR A 103 13.80 5.37 5.47
N GLY A 104 13.62 4.07 5.73
CA GLY A 104 14.05 3.00 4.82
C GLY A 104 13.41 1.64 5.11
N VAL A 105 13.51 0.74 4.13
CA VAL A 105 12.92 -0.63 4.19
C VAL A 105 13.27 -1.38 5.47
N PRO A 106 14.51 -1.35 6.01
CA PRO A 106 14.83 -2.05 7.26
C PRO A 106 13.98 -1.59 8.46
N VAL A 107 13.78 -0.28 8.62
CA VAL A 107 12.94 0.28 9.69
C VAL A 107 11.48 -0.10 9.45
N TYR A 108 11.00 0.04 8.22
CA TYR A 108 9.61 -0.32 7.88
C TYR A 108 9.33 -1.80 8.13
N ALA A 109 10.23 -2.69 7.73
CA ALA A 109 10.09 -4.13 7.94
C ALA A 109 10.08 -4.50 9.44
N ASN A 110 10.93 -3.85 10.24
CA ASN A 110 10.93 -4.03 11.69
C ASN A 110 9.61 -3.59 12.34
N ASP A 111 9.07 -2.46 11.91
CA ASP A 111 7.78 -1.96 12.39
C ASP A 111 6.64 -2.92 12.02
N MET A 112 6.66 -3.48 10.80
CA MET A 112 5.67 -4.45 10.35
C MET A 112 5.74 -5.77 11.13
N MET A 113 6.94 -6.25 11.46
CA MET A 113 7.09 -7.41 12.32
C MET A 113 6.55 -7.15 13.74
N THR A 114 6.77 -5.94 14.27
CA THR A 114 6.19 -5.51 15.56
C THR A 114 4.66 -5.51 15.50
N LEU A 115 4.09 -5.03 14.38
CA LEU A 115 2.64 -5.08 14.15
C LEU A 115 2.14 -6.52 14.08
N ILE A 116 2.75 -7.39 13.28
CA ILE A 116 2.35 -8.81 13.16
C ILE A 116 2.36 -9.48 14.55
N ALA A 117 3.41 -9.26 15.35
CA ALA A 117 3.47 -9.78 16.72
C ALA A 117 2.33 -9.24 17.60
N ARG A 118 1.96 -7.97 17.46
CA ARG A 118 0.84 -7.34 18.19
C ARG A 118 -0.52 -7.92 17.82
N LEU A 119 -0.69 -8.38 16.58
CA LEU A 119 -1.92 -8.99 16.09
C LEU A 119 -2.15 -10.40 16.67
N ALA A 120 -1.11 -11.00 17.26
CA ALA A 120 -1.14 -12.32 17.91
C ALA A 120 -1.59 -13.45 16.96
N VAL A 121 -1.02 -13.47 15.75
CA VAL A 121 -1.26 -14.49 14.72
C VAL A 121 0.05 -15.11 14.25
N ASP A 122 0.00 -16.38 13.87
CA ASP A 122 1.17 -17.13 13.39
C ASP A 122 1.54 -16.78 11.94
N SER A 123 0.56 -16.43 11.12
CA SER A 123 0.77 -16.03 9.73
C SER A 123 -0.22 -14.96 9.28
N VAL A 124 0.15 -14.25 8.21
CA VAL A 124 -0.66 -13.21 7.57
C VAL A 124 -0.65 -13.37 6.05
N HIS A 125 -1.72 -12.93 5.41
CA HIS A 125 -1.68 -12.57 4.00
C HIS A 125 -1.18 -11.13 3.88
N TRP A 126 -0.46 -10.84 2.80
CA TRP A 126 0.12 -9.52 2.55
C TRP A 126 -0.36 -8.98 1.22
N LEU A 127 -0.81 -7.73 1.21
CA LEU A 127 -1.04 -6.95 0.00
C LEU A 127 -0.21 -5.67 0.08
N GLY A 128 0.73 -5.49 -0.85
CA GLY A 128 1.65 -4.36 -0.83
C GLY A 128 1.66 -3.59 -2.14
N SER A 129 1.36 -2.31 -2.09
CA SER A 129 1.48 -1.39 -3.23
C SER A 129 2.85 -0.72 -3.24
N SER A 130 3.60 -0.81 -4.35
CA SER A 130 4.87 -0.10 -4.51
C SER A 130 5.84 -0.38 -3.34
N MET A 131 6.22 0.65 -2.58
CA MET A 131 6.97 0.53 -1.31
C MET A 131 6.43 -0.58 -0.38
N GLY A 132 5.11 -0.69 -0.21
CA GLY A 132 4.49 -1.73 0.62
C GLY A 132 4.72 -3.15 0.08
N GLY A 133 4.86 -3.30 -1.24
CA GLY A 133 5.23 -4.56 -1.85
C GLY A 133 6.72 -4.87 -1.71
N LEU A 134 7.61 -3.87 -1.73
CA LEU A 134 9.03 -4.08 -1.41
C LEU A 134 9.24 -4.56 0.04
N ILE A 135 8.48 -3.99 0.98
CA ILE A 135 8.48 -4.47 2.38
C ILE A 135 7.99 -5.91 2.44
N GLY A 136 6.89 -6.22 1.74
CA GLY A 136 6.34 -7.58 1.65
C GLY A 136 7.33 -8.58 1.03
N MET A 137 7.99 -8.24 -0.07
CA MET A 137 9.01 -9.06 -0.71
C MET A 137 10.18 -9.33 0.24
N PHE A 138 10.67 -8.30 0.93
CA PHE A 138 11.73 -8.45 1.92
C PHE A 138 11.31 -9.45 3.01
N LEU A 139 10.16 -9.22 3.65
CA LEU A 139 9.68 -10.10 4.72
C LEU A 139 9.40 -11.52 4.22
N ALA A 140 8.80 -11.69 3.05
CA ALA A 140 8.45 -12.98 2.47
C ALA A 140 9.68 -13.80 2.03
N SER A 141 10.79 -13.14 1.73
CA SER A 141 12.06 -13.78 1.36
C SER A 141 12.83 -14.36 2.55
N LEU A 142 12.48 -13.97 3.79
CA LEU A 142 13.19 -14.41 4.99
C LEU A 142 12.83 -15.84 5.38
N PRO A 143 13.80 -16.67 5.83
CA PRO A 143 13.50 -17.94 6.46
C PRO A 143 12.57 -17.75 7.67
N GLY A 144 11.51 -18.57 7.75
CA GLY A 144 10.52 -18.47 8.82
C GLY A 144 9.56 -17.28 8.70
N SER A 145 9.45 -16.67 7.50
CA SER A 145 8.51 -15.58 7.25
C SER A 145 7.07 -15.93 7.67
N PRO A 146 6.34 -15.02 8.33
CA PRO A 146 4.92 -15.21 8.63
C PRO A 146 4.01 -14.97 7.43
N ILE A 147 4.53 -14.55 6.27
CA ILE A 147 3.71 -14.25 5.08
C ILE A 147 3.36 -15.56 4.37
N SER A 148 2.08 -15.94 4.38
CA SER A 148 1.60 -17.18 3.78
C SER A 148 0.96 -16.99 2.39
N ARG A 149 0.61 -15.74 2.03
CA ARG A 149 0.25 -15.32 0.66
C ARG A 149 0.71 -13.89 0.42
N LEU A 150 1.17 -13.61 -0.79
CA LEU A 150 1.71 -12.30 -1.16
C LEU A 150 1.01 -11.75 -2.40
N VAL A 151 0.49 -10.53 -2.30
CA VAL A 151 -0.01 -9.74 -3.43
C VAL A 151 0.90 -8.53 -3.61
N LEU A 152 1.57 -8.48 -4.75
CA LEU A 152 2.41 -7.36 -5.18
C LEU A 152 1.61 -6.49 -6.13
N ASN A 153 1.27 -5.28 -5.69
CA ASN A 153 0.57 -4.31 -6.50
C ASN A 153 1.55 -3.33 -7.14
N ASP A 154 1.80 -3.57 -8.42
CA ASP A 154 2.60 -2.80 -9.35
C ASP A 154 4.04 -2.55 -8.89
N VAL A 155 4.69 -3.62 -8.44
CA VAL A 155 6.09 -3.61 -8.00
C VAL A 155 6.72 -4.99 -8.18
N GLY A 156 8.02 -5.01 -8.44
CA GLY A 156 8.76 -6.24 -8.69
C GLY A 156 10.25 -6.12 -8.36
N PRO A 157 11.05 -7.09 -8.82
CA PRO A 157 12.44 -7.24 -8.42
C PRO A 157 13.41 -6.31 -9.15
N THR A 158 12.93 -5.50 -10.10
CA THR A 158 13.72 -4.49 -10.79
C THR A 158 13.04 -3.15 -10.64
N ILE A 159 13.85 -2.10 -10.47
CA ILE A 159 13.37 -0.72 -10.50
C ILE A 159 14.28 0.05 -11.45
N GLY A 160 13.70 0.53 -12.55
CA GLY A 160 14.42 1.31 -13.55
C GLY A 160 14.87 2.67 -12.99
N ILE A 161 16.01 3.16 -13.46
CA ILE A 161 16.55 4.46 -13.05
C ILE A 161 15.60 5.60 -13.43
N ASP A 162 14.94 5.52 -14.58
CA ASP A 162 13.99 6.54 -15.07
C ASP A 162 12.78 6.68 -14.13
N ALA A 163 12.24 5.55 -13.67
CA ALA A 163 11.18 5.49 -12.66
C ALA A 163 11.63 6.15 -11.35
N LEU A 164 12.84 5.84 -10.90
CA LEU A 164 13.39 6.43 -9.68
C LEU A 164 13.57 7.96 -9.82
N GLN A 165 14.07 8.41 -10.96
CA GLN A 165 14.27 9.82 -11.27
C GLN A 165 12.93 10.59 -11.24
N ARG A 166 11.92 10.08 -11.95
CA ARG A 166 10.58 10.70 -12.02
C ARG A 166 9.96 10.87 -10.63
N ILE A 167 10.07 9.85 -9.76
CA ILE A 167 9.60 9.96 -8.37
C ILE A 167 10.38 11.04 -7.61
N GLY A 168 11.71 11.11 -7.79
CA GLY A 168 12.56 12.12 -7.15
C GLY A 168 12.25 13.56 -7.58
N GLU A 169 11.69 13.75 -8.77
CA GLU A 169 11.33 15.07 -9.28
C GLU A 169 10.18 15.73 -8.50
N TYR A 170 9.23 14.96 -7.97
CA TYR A 170 8.08 15.50 -7.23
C TYR A 170 8.07 15.18 -5.73
N LEU A 171 8.79 14.14 -5.28
CA LEU A 171 8.78 13.70 -3.88
C LEU A 171 9.22 14.81 -2.94
N GLY A 172 8.39 15.12 -1.94
CA GLY A 172 8.63 16.16 -0.95
C GLY A 172 8.46 17.60 -1.46
N LYS A 173 8.04 17.80 -2.72
CA LYS A 173 7.90 19.13 -3.35
C LYS A 173 6.45 19.58 -3.54
N ALA A 174 5.48 18.80 -3.07
CA ALA A 174 4.07 19.20 -3.11
C ALA A 174 3.88 20.53 -2.37
N PRO A 175 3.16 21.51 -2.94
CA PRO A 175 2.91 22.78 -2.27
C PRO A 175 1.99 22.57 -1.05
N ASP A 176 1.88 23.60 -0.22
CA ASP A 176 0.74 23.72 0.69
C ASP A 176 -0.47 24.21 -0.11
N PHE A 177 -1.67 23.82 0.32
CA PHE A 177 -2.92 24.16 -0.34
C PHE A 177 -3.77 25.06 0.56
N ALA A 178 -4.47 26.04 -0.01
CA ALA A 178 -5.37 26.89 0.76
C ALA A 178 -6.61 26.12 1.24
N ASP A 179 -7.10 25.20 0.40
CA ASP A 179 -8.29 24.38 0.66
C ASP A 179 -8.19 22.99 -0.01
N LEU A 180 -9.21 22.16 0.19
CA LEU A 180 -9.28 20.82 -0.41
C LEU A 180 -9.49 20.85 -1.93
N ALA A 181 -10.02 21.93 -2.51
CA ALA A 181 -10.23 22.01 -3.95
C ALA A 181 -8.90 22.22 -4.67
N GLU A 182 -8.02 23.09 -4.15
CA GLU A 182 -6.64 23.22 -4.62
C GLU A 182 -5.86 21.92 -4.46
N ALA A 183 -6.03 21.24 -3.33
CA ALA A 183 -5.41 19.95 -3.09
C ALA A 183 -5.90 18.88 -4.08
N GLU A 184 -7.21 18.82 -4.36
CA GLU A 184 -7.79 17.87 -5.32
C GLU A 184 -7.27 18.12 -6.74
N ALA A 185 -7.16 19.39 -7.15
CA ALA A 185 -6.57 19.75 -8.44
C ALA A 185 -5.13 19.23 -8.57
N TYR A 186 -4.33 19.35 -7.52
CA TYR A 186 -2.98 18.80 -7.49
C TYR A 186 -2.95 17.26 -7.50
N VAL A 187 -3.79 16.62 -6.68
CA VAL A 187 -3.90 15.15 -6.59
C VAL A 187 -4.28 14.56 -7.94
N ARG A 188 -5.27 15.14 -8.64
CA ARG A 188 -5.69 14.70 -9.99
C ARG A 188 -4.56 14.70 -11.01
N VAL A 189 -3.62 15.65 -10.90
CA VAL A 189 -2.45 15.72 -11.79
C VAL A 189 -1.41 14.68 -11.41
N VAL A 190 -1.00 14.64 -10.14
CA VAL A 190 0.12 13.77 -9.70
C VAL A 190 -0.26 12.30 -9.68
N CYS A 191 -1.54 12.01 -9.42
CA CYS A 191 -2.07 10.65 -9.33
C CYS A 191 -2.81 10.23 -10.61
N ALA A 192 -2.76 11.01 -11.69
CA ALA A 192 -3.35 10.65 -12.99
C ALA A 192 -2.97 9.24 -13.49
N PRO A 193 -1.75 8.71 -13.24
CA PRO A 193 -1.40 7.34 -13.60
C PRO A 193 -2.23 6.24 -12.92
N PHE A 194 -3.02 6.54 -11.87
CA PHE A 194 -3.89 5.55 -11.21
C PHE A 194 -5.11 5.14 -12.05
N GLY A 195 -5.31 5.78 -13.20
CA GLY A 195 -6.37 5.48 -14.15
C GLY A 195 -7.49 6.50 -14.15
N ALA A 196 -8.58 6.16 -14.84
CA ALA A 196 -9.75 7.03 -14.99
C ALA A 196 -10.65 6.95 -13.76
N LEU A 197 -10.33 7.71 -12.72
CA LEU A 197 -11.13 7.76 -11.49
C LEU A 197 -12.33 8.72 -11.60
N THR A 198 -13.41 8.38 -10.92
CA THR A 198 -14.60 9.24 -10.77
C THR A 198 -14.31 10.41 -9.83
N ASP A 199 -15.16 11.45 -9.86
CA ASP A 199 -15.00 12.60 -8.95
C ASP A 199 -15.08 12.19 -7.47
N ALA A 200 -15.90 11.19 -7.14
CA ALA A 200 -15.99 10.58 -5.83
C ALA A 200 -14.66 9.99 -5.36
N GLN A 201 -14.02 9.20 -6.24
CA GLN A 201 -12.74 8.55 -5.99
C GLN A 201 -11.62 9.59 -5.84
N TRP A 202 -11.62 10.64 -6.66
CA TRP A 202 -10.67 11.75 -6.54
C TRP A 202 -10.81 12.50 -5.21
N ARG A 203 -12.04 12.83 -4.81
CA ARG A 203 -12.32 13.47 -3.52
C ARG A 203 -11.86 12.57 -2.37
N PHE A 204 -12.20 11.29 -2.40
CA PHE A 204 -11.77 10.33 -1.39
C PHE A 204 -10.25 10.29 -1.28
N MET A 205 -9.55 10.12 -2.40
CA MET A 205 -8.08 10.10 -2.44
C MET A 205 -7.43 11.38 -1.93
N THR A 206 -8.08 12.53 -2.16
CA THR A 206 -7.64 13.83 -1.67
C THR A 206 -7.82 13.95 -0.17
N VAL A 207 -9.00 13.60 0.34
CA VAL A 207 -9.31 13.65 1.79
C VAL A 207 -8.38 12.74 2.58
N VAL A 208 -8.10 11.53 2.11
CA VAL A 208 -7.19 10.62 2.81
C VAL A 208 -5.72 10.99 2.59
N GLY A 209 -5.39 11.51 1.40
CA GLY A 209 -4.03 11.85 0.99
C GLY A 209 -3.52 13.18 1.54
N THR A 210 -4.37 13.97 2.20
CA THR A 210 -4.03 15.28 2.75
C THR A 210 -4.38 15.39 4.23
N ARG A 211 -3.85 16.42 4.88
CA ARG A 211 -4.16 16.76 6.26
C ARG A 211 -4.22 18.27 6.43
N ALA A 212 -5.09 18.72 7.34
CA ALA A 212 -5.14 20.12 7.73
C ALA A 212 -3.87 20.51 8.50
N LYS A 213 -3.32 21.70 8.21
CA LYS A 213 -2.20 22.25 8.96
C LYS A 213 -2.67 23.01 10.20
N PRO A 214 -1.87 23.08 11.28
CA PRO A 214 -2.23 23.84 12.48
C PRO A 214 -2.45 25.34 12.25
N ASP A 215 -1.79 25.91 11.24
CA ASP A 215 -1.87 27.32 10.83
C ASP A 215 -2.93 27.61 9.77
N GLY A 216 -3.74 26.61 9.41
CA GLY A 216 -4.75 26.70 8.35
C GLY A 216 -4.24 26.21 6.99
N GLY A 217 -5.18 25.83 6.12
CA GLY A 217 -4.87 25.16 4.85
C GLY A 217 -4.52 23.68 5.02
N PHE A 218 -4.02 23.07 3.95
CA PHE A 218 -3.76 21.64 3.83
C PHE A 218 -2.34 21.36 3.33
N GLU A 219 -1.81 20.20 3.68
CA GLU A 219 -0.59 19.64 3.10
C GLU A 219 -0.81 18.17 2.77
N MET A 220 0.07 17.58 1.96
CA MET A 220 0.06 16.13 1.75
C MET A 220 0.29 15.39 3.08
N ASN A 221 -0.38 14.26 3.26
CA ASN A 221 -0.38 13.48 4.50
C ASN A 221 0.81 12.52 4.60
N TYR A 222 2.00 13.05 4.38
CA TYR A 222 3.28 12.38 4.60
C TYR A 222 4.36 13.39 5.01
N ASP A 223 5.49 12.92 5.48
CA ASP A 223 6.64 13.75 5.83
C ASP A 223 7.50 14.08 4.60
N ARG A 224 7.67 15.37 4.30
CA ARG A 224 8.54 15.81 3.20
C ARG A 224 9.99 15.33 3.38
N ALA A 225 10.43 15.07 4.62
CA ALA A 225 11.78 14.55 4.90
C ALA A 225 12.05 13.17 4.28
N ILE A 226 11.02 12.40 3.91
CA ILE A 226 11.15 11.13 3.16
C ILE A 226 11.91 11.34 1.84
N ALA A 227 11.86 12.55 1.26
CA ALA A 227 12.59 12.88 0.04
C ALA A 227 14.12 12.80 0.18
N GLN A 228 14.67 13.04 1.38
CA GLN A 228 16.12 13.13 1.59
C GLN A 228 16.84 11.79 1.36
N PRO A 229 16.51 10.70 2.07
CA PRO A 229 17.16 9.40 1.82
C PRO A 229 16.82 8.86 0.42
N TYR A 230 15.66 9.20 -0.12
CA TYR A 230 15.30 8.83 -1.48
C TYR A 230 16.23 9.48 -2.52
N GLN A 231 16.47 10.79 -2.41
CA GLN A 231 17.39 11.50 -3.29
C GLN A 231 18.82 11.00 -3.14
N LYS A 232 19.26 10.71 -1.91
CA LYS A 232 20.57 10.10 -1.67
C LYS A 232 20.70 8.74 -2.35
N ALA A 233 19.71 7.86 -2.17
CA ALA A 233 19.67 6.56 -2.82
C ALA A 233 19.66 6.69 -4.36
N PHE A 234 18.96 7.70 -4.90
CA PHE A 234 18.98 8.01 -6.33
C PHE A 234 20.36 8.46 -6.83
N LEU A 235 21.04 9.36 -6.12
CA LEU A 235 22.39 9.82 -6.48
C LEU A 235 23.43 8.68 -6.43
N GLU A 236 23.19 7.68 -5.59
CA GLU A 236 24.00 6.48 -5.46
C GLU A 236 23.49 5.32 -6.34
N ALA A 237 22.39 5.53 -7.09
CA ALA A 237 21.65 4.44 -7.72
C ALA A 237 22.46 3.76 -8.82
N LYS A 238 22.55 2.44 -8.67
CA LYS A 238 22.71 1.49 -9.77
C LYS A 238 21.35 0.84 -9.98
N GLU A 239 21.17 0.13 -11.10
CA GLU A 239 19.99 -0.73 -11.24
C GLU A 239 19.82 -1.59 -9.99
N ILE A 240 18.66 -1.44 -9.33
CA ILE A 240 18.34 -2.20 -8.13
C ILE A 240 17.87 -3.58 -8.60
N ASN A 241 18.69 -4.60 -8.34
CA ASN A 241 18.39 -5.99 -8.64
C ASN A 241 17.99 -6.73 -7.36
N LEU A 242 16.69 -6.96 -7.19
CA LEU A 242 16.09 -7.73 -6.10
C LEU A 242 15.64 -9.13 -6.56
N TRP A 243 16.12 -9.62 -7.71
CA TRP A 243 15.82 -11.00 -8.13
C TRP A 243 16.20 -12.04 -7.08
N PRO A 244 17.37 -11.96 -6.40
CA PRO A 244 17.68 -12.91 -5.33
C PRO A 244 16.66 -12.91 -4.18
N MET A 245 16.09 -11.74 -3.87
CA MET A 245 15.03 -11.61 -2.87
C MET A 245 13.73 -12.25 -3.37
N TYR A 246 13.35 -11.98 -4.62
CA TYR A 246 12.15 -12.57 -5.23
C TYR A 246 12.25 -14.09 -5.35
N ASP A 247 13.42 -14.61 -5.74
CA ASP A 247 13.66 -16.05 -5.88
C ASP A 247 13.57 -16.81 -4.55
N ALA A 248 13.78 -16.13 -3.43
CA ALA A 248 13.69 -16.71 -2.10
C ALA A 248 12.24 -16.77 -1.55
N ILE A 249 11.27 -16.14 -2.22
CA ILE A 249 9.86 -16.17 -1.80
C ILE A 249 9.26 -17.54 -2.12
N LEU A 250 8.70 -18.18 -1.09
CA LEU A 250 8.12 -19.53 -1.19
C LEU A 250 6.59 -19.55 -1.20
N CYS A 251 5.94 -18.49 -0.72
CA CYS A 251 4.48 -18.45 -0.63
C CYS A 251 3.84 -18.19 -2.01
N PRO A 252 2.60 -18.65 -2.23
CA PRO A 252 1.81 -18.25 -3.39
C PRO A 252 1.81 -16.74 -3.56
N THR A 253 2.11 -16.29 -4.78
CA THR A 253 2.25 -14.87 -5.08
C THR A 253 1.37 -14.47 -6.27
N LEU A 254 0.71 -13.32 -6.13
CA LEU A 254 -0.01 -12.62 -7.19
C LEU A 254 0.69 -11.30 -7.48
N VAL A 255 0.92 -11.02 -8.75
CA VAL A 255 1.38 -9.73 -9.24
C VAL A 255 0.21 -9.07 -9.97
N LEU A 256 -0.27 -7.94 -9.44
CA LEU A 256 -1.14 -7.02 -10.16
C LEU A 256 -0.26 -5.97 -10.81
N ARG A 257 -0.39 -5.78 -12.10
CA ARG A 257 0.33 -4.76 -12.85
C ARG A 257 -0.68 -3.81 -13.50
N GLY A 258 -0.47 -2.51 -13.40
CA GLY A 258 -1.14 -1.56 -14.28
C GLY A 258 -0.62 -1.76 -15.71
N ALA A 259 -1.50 -2.00 -16.70
CA ALA A 259 -1.08 -2.27 -18.07
C ALA A 259 -0.17 -1.17 -18.65
N GLN A 260 -0.31 0.07 -18.17
CA GLN A 260 0.46 1.25 -18.56
C GLN A 260 1.57 1.62 -17.56
N SER A 261 1.91 0.72 -16.61
CA SER A 261 2.92 0.99 -15.60
C SER A 261 4.31 1.17 -16.22
N ASP A 262 4.98 2.22 -15.78
CA ASP A 262 6.39 2.54 -16.04
C ASP A 262 7.30 2.17 -14.86
N ILE A 263 6.73 1.65 -13.76
CA ILE A 263 7.47 1.19 -12.58
C ILE A 263 7.76 -0.31 -12.71
N LEU A 264 6.71 -1.12 -12.88
CA LEU A 264 6.83 -2.55 -13.14
C LEU A 264 6.63 -2.78 -14.64
N LEU A 265 7.73 -2.98 -15.37
CA LEU A 265 7.68 -3.24 -16.80
C LEU A 265 7.05 -4.62 -17.09
N HIS A 266 6.37 -4.72 -18.24
CA HIS A 266 5.72 -5.96 -18.67
C HIS A 266 6.69 -7.14 -18.71
N ASP A 267 7.89 -6.96 -19.29
CA ASP A 267 8.88 -8.02 -19.42
C ASP A 267 9.38 -8.52 -18.05
N THR A 268 9.58 -7.60 -17.09
CA THR A 268 9.90 -7.98 -15.70
C THR A 268 8.76 -8.77 -15.07
N ALA A 269 7.51 -8.32 -15.22
CA ALA A 269 6.35 -9.01 -14.70
C ALA A 269 6.16 -10.40 -15.33
N ALA A 270 6.45 -10.54 -16.63
CA ALA A 270 6.45 -11.81 -17.33
C ALA A 270 7.54 -12.75 -16.78
N GLU A 271 8.76 -12.26 -16.57
CA GLU A 271 9.84 -13.05 -15.97
C GLU A 271 9.48 -13.53 -14.55
N MET A 272 8.82 -12.70 -13.74
CA MET A 272 8.32 -13.05 -12.40
C MET A 272 7.41 -14.30 -12.40
N THR A 273 6.75 -14.62 -13.51
CA THR A 273 5.91 -15.83 -13.63
C THR A 273 6.72 -17.12 -13.80
N THR A 274 8.00 -17.01 -14.14
CA THR A 274 8.85 -18.15 -14.54
C THR A 274 9.86 -18.60 -13.47
N ARG A 275 10.12 -17.75 -12.47
CA ARG A 275 11.11 -17.98 -11.39
C ARG A 275 10.57 -17.59 -10.02
N GLY A 276 11.35 -17.89 -8.97
CA GLY A 276 10.92 -17.70 -7.58
C GLY A 276 9.56 -18.35 -7.30
N PRO A 277 8.57 -17.61 -6.75
CA PRO A 277 7.25 -18.13 -6.46
C PRO A 277 6.40 -18.41 -7.70
N ARG A 278 6.90 -18.10 -8.92
CA ARG A 278 6.17 -18.22 -10.20
C ARG A 278 4.79 -17.57 -10.10
N ALA A 279 4.81 -16.26 -9.86
CA ALA A 279 3.60 -15.53 -9.52
C ALA A 279 2.53 -15.63 -10.61
N LYS A 280 1.27 -15.64 -10.18
CA LYS A 280 0.15 -15.36 -11.09
C LYS A 280 0.23 -13.88 -11.47
N LEU A 281 0.22 -13.57 -12.76
CA LEU A 281 0.20 -12.19 -13.27
C LEU A 281 -1.21 -11.81 -13.72
N VAL A 282 -1.68 -10.63 -13.29
CA VAL A 282 -2.91 -10.01 -13.79
C VAL A 282 -2.60 -8.56 -14.16
N GLU A 283 -2.96 -8.16 -15.38
CA GLU A 283 -2.80 -6.78 -15.84
C GLU A 283 -4.14 -6.04 -15.80
N VAL A 284 -4.13 -4.83 -15.22
CA VAL A 284 -5.30 -3.95 -15.11
C VAL A 284 -5.28 -2.95 -16.27
N PRO A 285 -6.23 -3.00 -17.22
CA PRO A 285 -6.26 -2.09 -18.37
C PRO A 285 -6.37 -0.62 -17.95
N ALA A 286 -5.80 0.28 -18.74
CA ALA A 286 -5.89 1.74 -18.56
C ALA A 286 -5.41 2.29 -17.21
N VAL A 287 -4.61 1.49 -16.48
CA VAL A 287 -3.99 1.87 -15.20
C VAL A 287 -2.48 1.83 -15.34
N GLY A 288 -1.79 2.84 -14.83
CA GLY A 288 -0.34 2.90 -14.68
C GLY A 288 0.10 2.44 -13.28
N HIS A 289 1.13 3.06 -12.73
CA HIS A 289 1.52 2.82 -11.33
C HIS A 289 0.65 3.65 -10.39
N ALA A 290 -0.26 3.08 -9.60
CA ALA A 290 -0.64 1.67 -9.47
C ALA A 290 -2.18 1.52 -9.35
N PRO A 291 -2.75 0.31 -9.55
CA PRO A 291 -4.15 0.02 -9.19
C PRO A 291 -4.47 0.45 -7.75
N MET A 292 -5.60 1.12 -7.55
CA MET A 292 -5.99 1.73 -6.27
C MET A 292 -7.04 0.95 -5.49
N PHE A 293 -7.62 -0.10 -6.08
CA PHE A 293 -8.66 -0.94 -5.47
C PHE A 293 -9.95 -0.17 -5.11
N LEU A 294 -10.26 0.86 -5.90
CA LEU A 294 -11.48 1.66 -5.78
C LEU A 294 -12.62 1.15 -6.68
N GLU A 295 -12.35 0.11 -7.48
CA GLU A 295 -13.32 -0.55 -8.34
C GLU A 295 -13.49 -2.02 -7.93
N GLU A 296 -14.72 -2.51 -8.07
CA GLU A 296 -15.08 -3.90 -7.79
C GLU A 296 -14.23 -4.88 -8.60
N SER A 297 -13.96 -4.57 -9.86
CA SER A 297 -13.12 -5.37 -10.76
C SER A 297 -11.72 -5.61 -10.19
N GLN A 298 -11.11 -4.58 -9.60
CA GLN A 298 -9.78 -4.64 -8.99
C GLN A 298 -9.80 -5.41 -7.66
N VAL A 299 -10.81 -5.14 -6.82
CA VAL A 299 -10.98 -5.82 -5.53
C VAL A 299 -11.19 -7.33 -5.71
N ARG A 300 -12.00 -7.74 -6.69
CA ARG A 300 -12.26 -9.16 -6.99
C ARG A 300 -10.99 -9.94 -7.35
N ILE A 301 -10.07 -9.36 -8.12
CA ILE A 301 -8.80 -10.02 -8.47
C ILE A 301 -8.04 -10.42 -7.21
N VAL A 302 -7.97 -9.52 -6.22
CA VAL A 302 -7.30 -9.78 -4.94
C VAL A 302 -8.07 -10.83 -4.15
N GLN A 303 -9.39 -10.66 -4.01
CA GLN A 303 -10.23 -11.57 -3.25
C GLN A 303 -10.13 -13.01 -3.77
N ASP A 304 -10.27 -13.21 -5.08
CA ASP A 304 -10.24 -14.52 -5.72
C ASP A 304 -8.92 -15.25 -5.43
N PHE A 305 -7.80 -14.53 -5.45
CA PHE A 305 -6.50 -15.11 -5.13
C PHE A 305 -6.32 -15.44 -3.65
N LEU A 306 -6.76 -14.53 -2.77
CA LEU A 306 -6.61 -14.70 -1.33
C LEU A 306 -7.52 -15.82 -0.79
N LEU A 307 -8.70 -15.99 -1.37
CA LEU A 307 -9.70 -16.99 -0.95
C LEU A 307 -9.62 -18.32 -1.71
N ALA A 308 -8.82 -18.41 -2.77
CA ALA A 308 -8.61 -19.68 -3.48
C ALA A 308 -8.12 -20.78 -2.52
N ASP A 309 -8.71 -21.97 -2.58
CA ASP A 309 -8.29 -23.11 -1.77
C ASP A 309 -6.80 -23.42 -1.99
N GLN A 310 -6.13 -23.84 -0.91
CA GLN A 310 -4.80 -24.42 -1.02
C GLN A 310 -4.99 -25.84 -1.58
N GLY A 311 -4.89 -25.97 -2.89
CA GLY A 311 -4.88 -27.28 -3.56
C GLY A 311 -3.75 -28.17 -3.07
#